data_AF-A0A7X9BPV9-F1
#
_entry.id   AF-A0A7X9BPV9-F1
#
_cell.length_a   1.000
_cell.length_b   1.000
_cell.length_c   1.000
_cell.angle_alpha   90.00
_cell.angle_beta   90.00
_cell.angle_gamma   90.00
#
_symmetry.space_group_name_H-M   'P 1'
#
loop_
_entity.id
_entity.type
_entity.pdbx_description
1 polymer ?
#
loop_
_entity_poly.entity_id
_entity_poly.type
_entity_poly.pdbx_seq_one_letter_code
_entity_poly.pdbx_strand_id
1 'polypeptide(L)' 'MNRFSDIIGQTRVIKFLQEVLQSGEPSHAYLFTGPSGVGKTRAAVYFARELLMGEE' A
#
# COMPACT_ATOMS: atom_id res chain seq x y z
N MET A 1 11.24 3.91 7.51
CA MET A 1 10.53 2.98 8.43
C MET A 1 9.33 2.44 7.67
N ASN A 2 9.31 1.16 7.32
CA ASN A 2 8.34 0.58 6.39
C ASN A 2 6.95 0.53 7.03
N ARG A 3 6.11 1.56 6.82
CA ARG A 3 4.80 1.70 7.50
C ARG A 3 3.84 0.55 7.22
N PHE A 4 4.06 -0.22 6.15
CA PHE A 4 3.29 -1.43 5.89
C PHE A 4 3.48 -2.50 6.98
N SER A 5 4.52 -2.42 7.82
CA SER A 5 4.70 -3.33 8.97
C SER A 5 3.60 -3.20 10.03
N ASP A 6 2.86 -2.10 10.07
CA ASP A 6 1.70 -1.95 10.98
C ASP A 6 0.50 -2.79 10.54
N ILE A 7 0.49 -3.25 9.29
CA ILE A 7 -0.57 -4.09 8.74
C ILE A 7 -0.19 -5.53 9.03
N ILE A 8 -0.87 -6.13 10.01
CA ILE A 8 -0.62 -7.50 10.41
C ILE A 8 -1.22 -8.46 9.38
N GLY A 9 -0.39 -9.35 8.83
CA GLY A 9 -0.78 -10.29 7.79
C GLY A 9 -0.80 -9.65 6.40
N GLN A 10 -1.61 -10.18 5.48
CA GLN A 10 -1.74 -9.65 4.11
C GLN A 10 -0.42 -9.59 3.30
N THR A 11 0.49 -10.55 3.52
CA THR A 11 1.83 -10.58 2.91
C THR A 11 1.83 -10.39 1.39
N ARG A 12 0.88 -11.02 0.69
CA ARG A 12 0.77 -10.92 -0.77
C ARG A 12 0.42 -9.50 -1.23
N VAL A 13 -0.49 -8.84 -0.53
CA VAL A 13 -0.92 -7.47 -0.87
C VAL A 13 0.20 -6.48 -0.56
N ILE A 14 0.83 -6.60 0.61
CA ILE A 14 1.95 -5.73 1.00
C ILE A 14 3.10 -5.86 -0.01
N LYS A 15 3.46 -7.09 -0.38
CA LYS A 15 4.52 -7.33 -1.38
C LYS A 15 4.18 -6.69 -2.72
N PHE A 16 2.96 -6.87 -3.22
CA PHE A 16 2.51 -6.24 -4.47
C PHE A 16 2.60 -4.71 -4.42
N LEU A 17 2.14 -4.08 -3.33
CA LEU A 17 2.22 -2.62 -3.19
C LEU A 17 3.68 -2.13 -3.14
N GLN A 18 4.57 -2.88 -2.48
CA GLN A 18 6.00 -2.56 -2.46
C GLN A 18 6.65 -2.70 -3.84
N GLU A 19 6.29 -3.72 -4.61
CA GLU A 19 6.78 -3.90 -5.98
C GLU A 19 6.35 -2.74 -6.89
N VAL A 20 5.11 -2.26 -6.78
CA VAL A 20 4.63 -1.08 -7.52
C VAL A 20 5.41 0.18 -7.15
N LEU A 21 5.68 0.39 -5.86
CA LEU A 21 6.47 1.54 -5.42
C LEU A 21 7.92 1.46 -5.93
N GLN A 22 8.50 0.26 -5.98
CA GLN A 22 9.85 0.03 -6.50
C GLN A 22 9.94 0.16 -8.02
N SER A 23 8.89 -0.22 -8.75
CA SER A 23 8.88 -0.08 -10.22
C SER A 23 8.71 1.36 -10.67
N GLY A 24 8.16 2.24 -9.82
CA GLY A 24 7.86 3.63 -10.18
C GLY A 24 6.70 3.79 -11.17
N GLU A 25 5.94 2.71 -11.41
CA GLU A 25 4.84 2.68 -12.38
C GLU A 25 3.51 2.33 -11.69
N PRO A 26 2.89 3.27 -10.95
CA PRO A 26 1.59 3.04 -10.35
C PRO A 26 0.49 2.95 -11.41
N SER A 27 -0.51 2.10 -11.14
CA SER A 27 -1.75 2.05 -11.93
C SER A 27 -2.64 3.26 -11.65
N HIS A 28 -3.55 3.57 -12.58
CA HIS A 28 -4.46 4.71 -12.49
C HIS A 28 -5.38 4.68 -11.25
N ALA A 29 -5.76 3.49 -10.78
CA ALA A 29 -6.66 3.35 -9.64
C ALA A 29 -6.45 2.01 -8.91
N TYR A 30 -6.68 2.03 -7.60
CA TYR A 30 -6.63 0.85 -6.72
C TYR A 30 -7.91 0.77 -5.89
N LEU A 31 -8.53 -0.42 -5.86
CA LEU A 31 -9.70 -0.70 -5.04
C LEU A 31 -9.33 -1.65 -3.89
N PHE A 32 -9.40 -1.15 -2.66
CA PHE A 32 -9.15 -1.95 -1.46
C PHE A 32 -10.48 -2.52 -0.93
N THR A 33 -10.63 -3.85 -0.95
CA THR A 33 -11.88 -4.55 -0.56
C THR A 33 -11.69 -5.48 0.63
N GLY A 34 -12.79 -5.84 1.30
CA GLY A 34 -12.80 -6.77 2.44
C GLY A 34 -13.61 -6.30 3.67
N PRO A 35 -13.78 -7.15 4.69
CA PRO A 35 -14.57 -6.87 5.89
C PRO A 35 -14.14 -5.59 6.65
N SER A 36 -15.02 -5.05 7.50
CA SER A 36 -14.65 -3.91 8.35
C SER A 36 -13.48 -4.26 9.28
N GLY A 37 -12.62 -3.29 9.59
CA GLY A 37 -11.50 -3.47 10.51
C GLY A 37 -10.23 -4.13 9.94
N VAL A 38 -10.23 -4.68 8.73
CA VAL A 38 -9.06 -5.39 8.15
C VAL A 38 -7.90 -4.49 7.67
N GLY A 39 -7.98 -3.17 7.91
CA GLY A 39 -6.88 -2.25 7.57
C GLY A 39 -6.91 -1.65 6.15
N LYS A 40 -8.01 -1.77 5.39
CA LYS A 40 -8.15 -1.24 4.02
C LYS A 40 -7.76 0.23 3.88
N THR A 41 -8.34 1.09 4.72
CA THR A 41 -8.09 2.54 4.69
C THR A 41 -6.65 2.87 5.07
N ARG A 42 -6.08 2.16 6.05
CA ARG A 42 -4.67 2.33 6.43
C ARG A 42 -3.73 1.94 5.30
N ALA A 43 -3.98 0.80 4.64
CA ALA A 43 -3.20 0.37 3.48
C ALA A 43 -3.24 1.40 2.35
N ALA A 44 -4.42 1.92 2.01
CA ALA A 44 -4.59 2.95 0.99
C ALA A 44 -3.82 4.24 1.34
N VAL A 45 -3.96 4.73 2.58
CA VAL A 45 -3.27 5.95 3.03
C VAL A 45 -1.76 5.78 3.05
N TYR A 46 -1.25 4.64 3.54
CA TYR A 46 0.19 4.38 3.56
C TYR A 46 0.75 4.29 2.15
N PHE A 47 0.07 3.57 1.26
CA PHE A 47 0.47 3.48 -0.14
C PHE A 47 0.49 4.85 -0.83
N ALA A 48 -0.57 5.65 -0.66
CA ALA A 48 -0.62 7.00 -1.24
C ALA A 48 0.49 7.91 -0.71
N ARG A 49 0.85 7.80 0.58
CA ARG A 49 1.94 8.59 1.17
C ARG A 49 3.29 8.23 0.58
N GLU A 50 3.61 6.94 0.52
CA GLU A 50 4.90 6.50 -0.05
C GLU A 50 4.98 6.84 -1.54
N LEU A 51 3.87 6.74 -2.28
CA LEU A 51 3.81 7.11 -3.69
C LEU A 51 4.09 8.60 -3.92
N LEU A 52 3.52 9.48 -3.09
CA LEU A 52 3.67 10.93 -3.23
C LEU A 52 4.98 11.48 -2.63
N MET A 53 5.57 10.80 -1.65
CA MET A 53 6.81 11.22 -0.99
C MET A 53 8.08 10.61 -1.61
N GLY A 54 7.93 9.67 -2.54
CA GLY A 54 9.03 8.96 -3.21
C GLY A 54 9.50 9.58 -4.53
N GLU A 55 8.93 10.71 -4.96
CA GLU A 55 9.32 11.42 -6.19
C GLU A 55 10.43 12.48 -5.96
N GLU A 56 11.50 12.13 -5.25
CA GLU A 56 12.73 12.94 -5.13
C GLU A 56 13.94 12.26 -5.80
#